data_AF-A0A7Z0Q2T1-F1
#
_entry.id   AF-A0A7Z0Q2T1-F1
#
_cell.length_a   1.000
_cell.length_b   1.000
_cell.length_c   1.000
_cell.angle_alpha   90.00
_cell.angle_beta   90.00
_cell.angle_gamma   90.00
#
_symmetry.space_group_name_H-M   'P 1'
#
loop_
_entity.id
_entity.type
_entity.pdbx_description
1 polymer ?
#
loop_
_entity_poly.entity_id
_entity_poly.type
_entity_poly.pdbx_seq_one_letter_code
_entity_poly.pdbx_strand_id
1 'polypeptide(L)'
;MFTHIVRGGGRRISYQNAGVDCAFVGALNAGFCNWRIDFAYANTNTNTKVYRTSRGRTHTECRIDPMRSNSPQKLPRYGKTCARLHVNGTRLASRCHHITR
;
A
#
# COMPACT_ATOMS: atom_id res chain seq x y z
N MET A 1 6.18 12.14 -1.17
CA MET A 1 4.78 11.76 -1.32
C MET A 1 4.70 10.24 -1.40
N PHE A 2 3.85 9.60 -0.59
CA PHE A 2 3.55 8.17 -0.73
C PHE A 2 2.33 8.01 -1.64
N THR A 3 2.49 7.23 -2.70
CA THR A 3 1.52 7.05 -3.78
C THR A 3 1.00 5.62 -3.78
N HIS A 4 -0.29 5.46 -4.03
CA HIS A 4 -0.94 4.16 -4.20
C HIS A 4 -1.75 4.19 -5.48
N ILE A 5 -1.46 3.28 -6.41
CA ILE A 5 -2.14 3.12 -7.68
C ILE A 5 -2.90 1.80 -7.64
N VAL A 6 -4.18 1.86 -8.01
CA VAL A 6 -5.04 0.70 -8.18
C VAL A 6 -5.75 0.85 -9.52
N ARG A 7 -5.64 -0.15 -10.38
CA ARG A 7 -6.42 -0.24 -11.62
C ARG A 7 -7.22 -1.53 -11.62
N GLY A 8 -8.36 -1.49 -12.29
CA GLY A 8 -9.30 -2.59 -12.31
C GLY A 8 -10.73 -2.10 -12.48
N GLY A 9 -11.69 -3.01 -12.32
CA GLY A 9 -13.11 -2.72 -12.45
C GLY A 9 -13.93 -3.60 -11.51
N GLY A 10 -14.95 -3.00 -10.88
CA GLY A 10 -15.71 -3.65 -9.82
C GLY A 10 -14.80 -4.23 -8.73
N ARG A 11 -14.92 -5.53 -8.46
CA ARG A 11 -14.07 -6.23 -7.45
C ARG A 11 -12.74 -6.74 -8.01
N ARG A 12 -12.45 -6.58 -9.29
CA ARG A 12 -11.22 -7.10 -9.92
C ARG A 12 -10.17 -6.00 -9.92
N ILE A 13 -9.03 -6.26 -9.30
CA ILE A 13 -7.82 -5.44 -9.37
C ILE A 13 -6.90 -6.08 -10.41
N SER A 14 -6.65 -5.37 -11.51
CA SER A 14 -5.72 -5.79 -12.56
C SER A 14 -4.29 -5.28 -12.33
N TYR A 15 -4.14 -4.17 -11.60
CA TYR A 15 -2.84 -3.61 -11.26
C TYR A 15 -2.89 -2.94 -9.90
N GLN A 16 -1.88 -3.17 -9.08
CA GLN A 16 -1.74 -2.53 -7.79
C GLN A 16 -0.26 -2.30 -7.49
N ASN A 17 0.10 -1.05 -7.25
CA ASN A 17 1.44 -0.64 -6.90
C ASN A 17 1.38 0.50 -5.88
N ALA A 18 2.34 0.55 -4.96
CA ALA A 18 2.53 1.70 -4.11
C ALA A 18 4.02 1.96 -3.91
N GLY A 19 4.37 3.23 -3.76
CA GLY A 19 5.74 3.62 -3.51
C GLY A 19 5.88 5.05 -3.05
N VAL A 20 7.08 5.38 -2.59
CA VAL A 20 7.46 6.74 -2.22
C VAL A 20 8.14 7.39 -3.42
N ASP A 21 7.69 8.60 -3.74
CA ASP A 21 8.35 9.45 -4.73
C ASP A 21 9.69 9.97 -4.19
N CYS A 22 10.75 9.88 -5.00
CA CYS A 22 12.10 10.33 -4.67
C CYS A 22 12.17 11.83 -4.32
N ALA A 23 11.26 12.66 -4.83
CA ALA A 23 11.15 14.08 -4.47
C ALA A 23 10.87 14.29 -2.96
N PHE A 24 10.31 13.27 -2.28
CA PHE A 24 10.07 13.33 -0.84
C PHE A 24 11.32 13.17 0.01
N VAL A 25 12.31 12.43 -0.50
CA VAL A 25 13.48 12.01 0.28
C VAL A 25 14.67 12.95 0.04
N GLY A 26 14.68 13.68 -1.08
CA GLY A 26 15.59 14.79 -1.30
C GLY A 26 15.52 15.87 -0.20
N ALA A 27 14.42 15.95 0.55
CA ALA A 27 14.26 16.85 1.69
C ALA A 27 14.77 16.27 3.04
N LEU A 28 15.00 14.95 3.13
CA LEU A 28 15.34 14.28 4.39
C LEU A 28 16.78 13.75 4.46
N ASN A 29 17.52 13.67 3.33
CA ASN A 29 18.87 13.06 3.23
C ASN A 29 19.01 11.65 3.86
N ALA A 30 17.89 11.03 4.24
CA ALA A 30 17.82 9.76 4.94
C ALA A 30 16.88 8.84 4.15
N GLY A 31 17.45 7.81 3.54
CA GLY A 31 16.65 6.75 2.93
C GLY A 31 15.74 6.08 3.96
N PHE A 32 14.69 5.43 3.48
CA PHE A 32 13.88 4.55 4.31
C PHE A 32 14.63 3.25 4.51
N CYS A 33 15.01 2.94 5.74
CA CYS A 33 15.63 1.67 6.13
C CYS A 33 14.59 0.78 6.86
N ASN A 34 14.79 -0.54 6.87
CA ASN A 34 13.86 -1.49 7.52
C ASN A 34 12.40 -1.26 7.10
N TRP A 35 12.20 -1.06 5.79
CA TRP A 35 10.92 -0.63 5.25
C TRP A 35 10.12 -1.81 4.71
N ARG A 36 8.79 -1.67 4.69
CA ARG A 36 7.86 -2.63 4.11
C ARG A 36 6.63 -1.93 3.61
N ILE A 37 6.07 -2.38 2.48
CA ILE A 37 4.78 -1.90 1.99
C ILE A 37 3.75 -3.03 2.06
N ASP A 38 2.65 -2.80 2.78
CA ASP A 38 1.54 -3.73 2.94
C ASP A 38 0.30 -3.23 2.18
N PHE A 39 -0.46 -4.15 1.56
CA PHE A 39 -1.76 -3.84 0.98
C PHE A 39 -2.87 -4.46 1.82
N ALA A 40 -3.63 -3.62 2.53
CA ALA A 40 -4.75 -4.04 3.35
C ALA A 40 -6.08 -3.89 2.60
N TYR A 41 -7.00 -4.83 2.80
CA TYR A 41 -8.34 -4.82 2.22
C TYR A 41 -9.37 -4.87 3.34
N ALA A 42 -10.29 -3.92 3.32
CA ALA A 42 -11.32 -3.75 4.34
C ALA A 42 -12.71 -3.63 3.73
N ASN A 43 -13.72 -3.92 4.54
CA ASN A 43 -15.12 -3.80 4.17
C ASN A 43 -15.52 -2.32 4.01
N THR A 44 -16.58 -2.04 3.25
CA THR A 44 -17.24 -0.71 3.21
C THR A 44 -18.20 -0.46 4.36
N ASN A 45 -18.70 -1.50 5.02
CA ASN A 45 -19.74 -1.36 6.04
C ASN A 45 -19.17 -0.61 7.26
N THR A 46 -20.05 0.12 7.94
CA THR A 46 -19.82 1.03 9.09
C THR A 46 -18.71 0.61 10.08
N ASN A 47 -18.43 -0.69 10.23
CA ASN A 47 -17.22 -1.22 10.85
C ASN A 47 -16.19 -1.65 9.79
N THR A 48 -15.19 -0.78 9.53
CA THR A 48 -14.09 -1.00 8.57
C THR A 48 -13.13 -2.09 9.07
N LYS A 49 -13.58 -3.36 9.06
CA LYS A 49 -12.75 -4.50 9.45
C LYS A 49 -11.86 -4.90 8.28
N VAL A 50 -10.54 -4.92 8.51
CA VAL A 50 -9.57 -5.49 7.57
C VAL A 50 -9.76 -7.00 7.54
N TYR A 51 -10.11 -7.54 6.38
CA TYR A 51 -10.31 -8.99 6.21
C TYR A 51 -9.10 -9.68 5.58
N ARG A 52 -8.22 -8.93 4.92
CA ARG A 52 -6.99 -9.46 4.32
C ARG A 52 -5.91 -8.39 4.31
N THR A 53 -4.67 -8.80 4.54
CA THR A 53 -3.48 -7.97 4.30
C THR A 53 -2.49 -8.78 3.47
N SER A 54 -2.14 -8.29 2.28
CA SER A 54 -0.98 -8.76 1.52
C SER A 54 0.25 -8.07 2.10
N ARG A 55 0.91 -8.75 3.05
CA ARG A 55 2.11 -8.23 3.72
C ARG A 55 3.31 -8.29 2.78
N GLY A 56 4.09 -7.22 2.71
CA GLY A 56 5.34 -7.20 1.93
C GLY A 56 6.48 -7.94 2.64
N ARG A 57 7.62 -8.07 1.96
CA ARG A 57 8.88 -8.40 2.63
C ARG A 57 9.40 -7.14 3.34
N THR A 58 10.00 -7.31 4.52
CA THR A 58 10.78 -6.23 5.14
C THR A 58 12.15 -6.16 4.44
N HIS A 59 12.46 -4.99 3.91
CA HIS A 59 13.73 -4.63 3.29
C HIS A 59 14.60 -3.95 4.34
N THR A 60 15.69 -4.59 4.74
CA THR A 60 16.60 -4.05 5.76
C THR A 60 17.52 -2.97 5.21
N GLU A 61 17.74 -2.97 3.89
CA GLU A 61 18.48 -1.94 3.19
C GLU A 61 17.74 -0.60 3.17
N CYS A 62 18.51 0.48 3.09
CA CYS A 62 17.98 1.82 2.94
C CYS A 62 17.72 2.13 1.46
N ARG A 63 16.53 2.63 1.13
CA ARG A 63 16.18 3.13 -0.21
C ARG A 63 15.45 4.46 -0.14
N ILE A 64 15.65 5.30 -1.15
CA ILE A 64 14.95 6.59 -1.27
C ILE A 64 13.60 6.47 -2.00
N ASP A 65 13.39 5.36 -2.69
CA ASP A 65 12.22 5.07 -3.52
C ASP A 65 11.57 3.70 -3.20
N PRO A 66 11.26 3.38 -1.92
CA PRO A 66 10.52 2.16 -1.59
C PRO A 66 9.30 1.98 -2.50
N MET A 67 9.24 0.85 -3.19
CA MET A 67 8.15 0.53 -4.10
C MET A 67 7.80 -0.95 -4.02
N ARG A 68 6.51 -1.26 -4.16
CA ARG A 68 6.02 -2.63 -4.21
C ARG A 68 4.80 -2.76 -5.11
N SER A 69 4.84 -3.75 -5.99
CA SER A 69 3.67 -4.22 -6.74
C SER A 69 3.03 -5.43 -6.08
N ASN A 70 1.74 -5.64 -6.31
CA ASN A 70 1.00 -6.81 -5.84
C ASN A 70 0.24 -7.45 -7.00
N SER A 71 0.16 -8.78 -6.98
CA SER A 71 -0.41 -9.53 -8.10
C SER A 71 -1.88 -9.18 -8.36
N PRO A 72 -2.32 -9.25 -9.63
CA PRO A 72 -3.73 -9.12 -9.98
C PRO A 72 -4.59 -10.09 -9.17
N GLN A 73 -5.78 -9.65 -8.77
CA GLN A 73 -6.65 -10.44 -7.90
C GLN A 73 -8.11 -10.01 -8.01
N LYS A 74 -9.03 -10.92 -7.65
CA LYS A 74 -10.43 -10.60 -7.44
C LYS A 74 -10.70 -10.52 -5.94
N LEU A 75 -11.31 -9.43 -5.49
CA LEU A 75 -11.70 -9.26 -4.10
C LEU A 75 -13.01 -10.03 -3.82
N PRO A 76 -13.14 -10.66 -2.65
CA PRO A 76 -14.37 -11.38 -2.29
C PRO A 76 -15.56 -10.42 -2.14
N ARG A 77 -15.31 -9.17 -1.74
CA ARG A 77 -16.32 -8.14 -1.46
C ARG A 77 -15.84 -6.75 -1.86
N TYR A 78 -16.79 -5.85 -2.15
CA TYR A 78 -16.51 -4.42 -2.29
C TYR A 78 -16.03 -3.85 -0.95
N GLY A 79 -15.30 -2.74 -1.00
CA GLY A 79 -14.58 -2.30 0.17
C GLY A 79 -13.65 -1.13 -0.06
N LYS A 80 -12.55 -1.14 0.69
CA LYS A 80 -11.40 -0.27 0.50
C LYS A 80 -10.14 -1.10 0.38
N THR A 81 -9.19 -0.61 -0.39
CA THR A 81 -7.83 -1.11 -0.38
C THR A 81 -6.89 0.01 0.02
N CYS A 82 -5.97 -0.25 0.95
CA CYS A 82 -5.01 0.72 1.43
C CYS A 82 -3.59 0.17 1.28
N ALA A 83 -2.70 0.94 0.65
CA ALA A 83 -1.27 0.74 0.79
C ALA A 83 -0.80 1.37 2.11
N ARG A 84 0.09 0.68 2.82
CA ARG A 84 0.65 1.12 4.11
C ARG A 84 2.16 0.99 4.06
N LEU A 85 2.87 2.10 4.23
CA LEU A 85 4.31 2.11 4.38
C LEU A 85 4.66 1.94 5.86
N HIS A 86 5.48 0.94 6.15
CA HIS A 86 6.10 0.72 7.45
C HIS A 86 7.60 0.99 7.37
N VAL A 87 8.16 1.63 8.40
CA VAL A 87 9.59 1.93 8.56
C VAL A 87 9.94 1.61 10.01
N ASN A 88 10.95 0.77 10.25
CA ASN A 88 11.29 0.28 11.59
C ASN A 88 10.08 -0.32 12.34
N GLY A 89 9.18 -1.01 11.62
CA GLY A 89 7.94 -1.59 12.17
C GLY A 89 6.77 -0.61 12.30
N THR A 90 7.02 0.70 12.37
CA THR A 90 5.99 1.73 12.55
C THR A 90 5.33 2.12 11.23
N ARG A 91 3.99 2.26 11.20
CA ARG A 91 3.27 2.72 10.01
C ARG A 91 3.46 4.23 9.83
N LEU A 92 4.27 4.60 8.84
CA LEU A 92 4.61 6.00 8.54
C LEU A 92 3.57 6.67 7.64
N ALA A 93 3.03 5.95 6.66
CA ALA A 93 2.08 6.50 5.70
C ALA A 93 1.02 5.47 5.28
N SER A 94 -0.14 5.98 4.85
CA SER A 94 -1.21 5.17 4.29
C SER A 94 -1.94 5.95 3.19
N ARG A 95 -2.24 5.29 2.08
CA ARG A 95 -3.12 5.80 1.02
C ARG A 95 -4.15 4.73 0.69
N CYS A 96 -5.38 5.14 0.45
CA CYS A 96 -6.51 4.24 0.30
C CYS A 96 -7.36 4.61 -0.92
N HIS A 97 -7.96 3.60 -1.52
CA HIS A 97 -8.96 3.70 -2.58
C HIS A 97 -10.20 2.92 -2.19
N HIS A 98 -11.37 3.44 -2.56
CA HIS A 98 -12.61 2.69 -2.48
C HIS A 98 -12.70 1.77 -3.69
N ILE A 99 -13.04 0.51 -3.44
CA ILE A 99 -13.36 -0.49 -4.44
C ILE A 99 -14.87 -0.62 -4.44
N THR A 100 -15.51 0.13 -5.32
CA THR A 100 -16.96 0.15 -5.51
C THR A 100 -17.33 -0.54 -6.82
N ARG A 101 -18.63 -0.57 -7.11
CA ARG A 101 -19.11 -0.92 -8.45
C ARG A 101 -18.62 0.12 -9.46
#